data_AF-A0A2M9JGN9-F1
#
_entry.id   AF-A0A2M9JGN9-F1
#
_cell.length_a   1.000
_cell.length_b   1.000
_cell.length_c   1.000
_cell.angle_alpha   90.00
_cell.angle_beta   90.00
_cell.angle_gamma   90.00
#
_symmetry.space_group_name_H-M   'P 1'
#
loop_
_entity.id
_entity.type
_entity.pdbx_description
1 polymer ?
#
loop_
_entity_poly.entity_id
_entity_poly.type
_entity_poly.pdbx_seq_one_letter_code
_entity_poly.pdbx_strand_id
1 'polypeptide(L)'
;MPHNVSGKSIEITGASVVDPPKGLKVLGYAAYNVNDTEGLPLLALGGESDTPDFAHLKDYAKSEVKVSPKKQSEIFFQAKIRITSPPKKNIEHCQFQYRQGGQEFTQILDCEMELKVS
;
A
#
# COMPACT_ATOMS: atom_id res chain seq x y z
N MET A 1 6.39 3.00 -2.77
CA MET A 1 6.93 1.74 -2.19
C MET A 1 7.76 2.06 -0.96
N PRO A 2 7.83 1.18 0.06
CA PRO A 2 8.62 1.44 1.26
C PRO A 2 10.12 1.54 0.97
N HIS A 3 10.77 2.57 1.50
CA HIS A 3 12.22 2.76 1.43
C HIS A 3 12.80 2.84 2.84
N ASN A 4 13.63 1.87 3.23
CA ASN A 4 14.23 1.85 4.55
C ASN A 4 15.46 2.76 4.59
N VAL A 5 15.29 3.96 5.13
CA VAL A 5 16.38 4.94 5.26
C VAL A 5 17.30 4.69 6.46
N SER A 6 17.00 3.72 7.32
CA SER A 6 17.78 3.45 8.53
C SER A 6 19.00 2.54 8.27
N GLY A 7 19.83 2.35 9.31
CA GLY A 7 20.97 1.44 9.29
C GLY A 7 20.66 0.00 9.70
N LYS A 8 19.39 -0.34 9.97
CA LYS A 8 18.96 -1.67 10.43
C LYS A 8 17.79 -2.16 9.58
N SER A 9 17.67 -3.48 9.42
CA SER A 9 16.52 -4.05 8.71
C SER A 9 15.23 -3.67 9.44
N ILE A 10 14.17 -3.43 8.66
CA ILE A 10 12.81 -3.28 9.17
C ILE A 10 11.96 -4.42 8.66
N GLU A 11 10.89 -4.70 9.39
CA GLU A 11 9.88 -5.67 9.03
C GLU A 11 8.52 -4.99 9.10
N ILE A 12 7.92 -4.74 7.96
CA ILE A 12 6.62 -4.08 7.88
C ILE A 12 5.55 -5.12 8.22
N THR A 13 4.74 -4.81 9.22
CA THR A 13 3.72 -5.68 9.80
C THR A 13 2.30 -5.21 9.48
N GLY A 14 2.14 -3.98 8.97
CA GLY A 14 0.85 -3.45 8.54
C GLY A 14 0.97 -2.17 7.73
N ALA A 15 0.01 -1.96 6.84
CA ALA A 15 -0.16 -0.72 6.09
C ALA A 15 -1.66 -0.41 5.97
N SER A 16 -2.04 0.85 6.14
CA SER A 16 -3.43 1.30 6.03
C SER A 16 -3.52 2.75 5.60
N VAL A 17 -4.66 3.13 5.03
CA VAL A 17 -4.98 4.54 4.74
C VAL A 17 -5.45 5.21 6.02
N VAL A 18 -4.99 6.44 6.26
CA VAL A 18 -5.47 7.29 7.36
C VAL A 18 -6.65 8.12 6.88
N ASP A 19 -7.72 8.16 7.67
CA ASP A 19 -8.91 9.00 7.46
C ASP A 19 -9.41 9.07 6.01
N PRO A 20 -9.81 7.93 5.40
CA PRO A 20 -10.28 7.92 4.02
C PRO A 20 -11.47 8.89 3.84
N PRO A 21 -11.45 9.73 2.80
CA PRO A 21 -12.45 10.77 2.62
C PRO A 21 -13.83 10.18 2.33
N LYS A 22 -14.88 10.96 2.67
CA LYS A 22 -16.26 10.61 2.33
C LYS A 22 -16.38 10.37 0.82
N GLY A 23 -17.15 9.34 0.46
CA GLY A 23 -17.28 8.88 -0.93
C GLY A 23 -16.30 7.77 -1.30
N LEU A 24 -15.31 7.47 -0.44
CA LEU A 24 -14.45 6.30 -0.57
C LEU A 24 -14.76 5.29 0.53
N LYS A 25 -14.85 4.02 0.14
CA LYS A 25 -14.92 2.88 1.06
C LYS A 25 -13.71 1.99 0.83
N VAL A 26 -12.85 1.86 1.83
CA VAL A 26 -11.78 0.86 1.82
C VAL A 26 -12.39 -0.52 2.05
N LEU A 27 -12.16 -1.43 1.11
CA LEU A 27 -12.64 -2.81 1.15
C LEU A 27 -11.61 -3.78 1.74
N GLY A 28 -10.33 -3.41 1.73
CA GLY A 28 -9.25 -4.21 2.27
C GLY A 28 -7.89 -3.67 1.88
N TYR A 29 -6.86 -4.33 2.40
CA TYR A 29 -5.46 -4.04 2.13
C TYR A 29 -4.74 -5.32 1.70
N ALA A 30 -3.76 -5.18 0.83
CA ALA A 30 -2.91 -6.27 0.37
C ALA A 30 -1.50 -5.74 0.08
N ALA A 31 -0.55 -6.66 -0.12
CA ALA A 31 0.79 -6.31 -0.57
C ALA A 31 1.26 -7.28 -1.66
N TYR A 32 1.91 -6.76 -2.69
CA TYR A 32 2.29 -7.52 -3.88
C TYR A 32 3.74 -7.25 -4.27
N ASN A 33 4.40 -8.22 -4.90
CA ASN A 33 5.70 -7.99 -5.52
C ASN A 33 5.50 -7.23 -6.83
N VAL A 34 6.29 -6.18 -7.04
CA VAL A 34 6.27 -5.37 -8.26
C VAL A 34 6.50 -6.20 -9.54
N ASN A 35 7.26 -7.30 -9.43
CA ASN A 35 7.53 -8.19 -10.56
C ASN A 35 6.33 -9.06 -10.92
N ASP A 36 5.46 -9.40 -9.95
CA ASP A 36 4.24 -10.17 -10.18
C ASP A 36 3.14 -9.34 -10.86
N THR A 37 3.29 -8.01 -10.85
CA THR A 37 2.38 -7.05 -11.47
C THR A 37 2.98 -6.34 -12.67
N GLU A 38 4.12 -6.82 -13.18
CA GLU A 38 4.86 -6.25 -14.32
C GLU A 38 5.16 -4.73 -14.17
N GLY A 39 5.34 -4.28 -12.93
CA GLY A 39 5.46 -2.86 -12.59
C GLY A 39 4.58 -2.46 -11.41
N LEU A 40 4.51 -1.16 -11.11
CA LEU A 40 3.65 -0.64 -10.04
C LEU A 40 2.29 -0.21 -10.63
N PRO A 41 1.20 -0.94 -10.40
CA PRO A 41 -0.12 -0.56 -10.90
C PRO A 41 -0.64 0.66 -10.13
N LEU A 42 -0.74 1.79 -10.81
CA LEU A 42 -1.28 3.04 -10.27
C LEU A 42 -2.74 3.19 -10.68
N LEU A 43 -3.64 3.38 -9.70
CA LEU A 43 -5.07 3.63 -9.93
C LEU A 43 -5.77 2.58 -10.83
N ALA A 44 -5.34 1.32 -10.75
CA ALA A 44 -5.87 0.23 -11.56
C ALA A 44 -7.36 -0.04 -11.24
N LEU A 45 -8.17 -0.17 -12.29
CA LEU A 45 -9.59 -0.48 -12.19
C LEU A 45 -9.78 -2.00 -12.24
N GLY A 46 -10.32 -2.57 -11.16
CA GLY A 46 -10.50 -4.03 -11.09
C GLY A 46 -11.45 -4.54 -12.18
N GLY A 47 -11.01 -5.56 -12.91
CA GLY A 47 -11.76 -6.20 -14.00
C GLY A 47 -11.39 -5.72 -15.41
N GLU A 48 -10.55 -4.69 -15.53
CA GLU A 48 -10.00 -4.26 -16.82
C GLU A 48 -8.90 -5.21 -17.32
N SER A 49 -8.76 -5.35 -18.64
CA SER A 49 -7.85 -6.32 -19.27
C SER A 49 -6.36 -6.04 -19.04
N ASP A 50 -6.02 -4.80 -18.71
CA ASP A 50 -4.66 -4.32 -18.43
C ASP A 50 -4.33 -4.29 -16.93
N THR A 51 -5.29 -4.68 -16.09
CA THR A 51 -5.12 -4.69 -14.63
C THR A 51 -4.67 -6.07 -14.15
N PRO A 52 -3.61 -6.17 -13.31
CA PRO A 52 -3.21 -7.44 -12.74
C PRO A 52 -4.38 -8.12 -12.00
N ASP A 53 -4.46 -9.44 -12.12
CA ASP A 53 -5.47 -10.22 -11.40
C ASP A 53 -5.06 -10.39 -9.92
N PHE A 54 -5.25 -9.31 -9.16
CA PHE A 54 -4.91 -9.23 -7.74
C PHE A 54 -5.55 -10.31 -6.87
N ALA A 55 -6.64 -10.93 -7.32
CA ALA A 55 -7.30 -12.01 -6.60
C ALA A 55 -6.52 -13.32 -6.66
N HIS A 56 -5.68 -13.50 -7.69
CA HIS A 56 -4.86 -14.68 -7.90
C HIS A 56 -3.37 -14.46 -7.57
N LEU A 57 -2.97 -13.21 -7.33
CA LEU A 57 -1.63 -12.89 -6.87
C LEU A 57 -1.41 -13.26 -5.39
N LYS A 58 -0.16 -13.58 -5.06
CA LYS A 58 0.23 -13.82 -3.67
C LYS A 58 0.16 -12.51 -2.88
N ASP A 59 -0.68 -12.48 -1.86
CA ASP A 59 -0.73 -11.39 -0.89
C ASP A 59 0.36 -11.55 0.17
N TYR A 60 1.34 -10.65 0.13
CA TYR A 60 2.44 -10.55 1.08
C TYR A 60 2.09 -9.75 2.33
N ALA A 61 0.91 -9.11 2.44
CA ALA A 61 0.54 -8.31 3.62
C ALA A 61 0.38 -9.16 4.89
N LYS A 62 0.11 -10.46 4.74
CA LYS A 62 0.06 -11.43 5.84
C LYS A 62 1.42 -12.02 6.19
N SER A 63 2.46 -11.68 5.42
CA SER A 63 3.83 -12.07 5.67
C SER A 63 4.63 -10.87 6.16
N GLU A 64 5.68 -11.14 6.92
CA GLU A 64 6.63 -10.14 7.38
C GLU A 64 7.43 -9.57 6.20
N VAL A 65 7.08 -8.36 5.72
CA VAL A 65 7.78 -7.72 4.59
C VAL A 65 9.08 -7.10 5.11
N LYS A 66 10.19 -7.81 4.89
CA LYS A 66 11.52 -7.37 5.32
C LYS A 66 12.15 -6.42 4.31
N VAL A 67 12.63 -5.28 4.79
CA VAL A 67 13.34 -4.29 3.99
C VAL A 67 14.73 -4.06 4.58
N SER A 68 15.75 -4.47 3.82
CA SER A 68 17.15 -4.32 4.21
C SER A 68 17.54 -2.85 4.45
N PRO A 69 18.59 -2.58 5.25
CA PRO A 69 19.07 -1.22 5.49
C PRO A 69 19.38 -0.50 4.18
N LYS A 70 18.97 0.77 4.06
CA LYS A 70 19.27 1.62 2.89
C LYS A 70 18.78 1.03 1.57
N LYS A 71 17.73 0.20 1.60
CA LYS A 71 17.13 -0.43 0.41
C LYS A 71 15.66 -0.12 0.30
N GLN A 72 15.18 -0.12 -0.94
CA GLN A 72 13.76 -0.08 -1.28
C GLN A 72 13.21 -1.50 -1.34
N SER A 73 11.97 -1.69 -0.90
CA SER A 73 11.28 -2.98 -1.05
C SER A 73 10.85 -3.20 -2.50
N GLU A 74 10.87 -4.45 -2.94
CA GLU A 74 10.16 -4.89 -4.16
C GLU A 74 8.66 -5.11 -3.90
N ILE A 75 8.26 -5.16 -2.63
CA ILE A 75 6.86 -5.28 -2.23
C ILE A 75 6.25 -3.89 -2.08
N PHE A 76 5.09 -3.69 -2.69
CA PHE A 76 4.26 -2.50 -2.49
C PHE A 76 2.96 -2.86 -1.77
N PHE A 77 2.40 -1.90 -1.04
CA PHE A 77 1.14 -2.05 -0.32
C PHE A 77 0.03 -1.35 -1.11
N GLN A 78 -1.14 -1.98 -1.15
CA GLN A 78 -2.30 -1.51 -1.90
C GLN A 78 -3.53 -1.47 -0.99
N ALA A 79 -4.35 -0.44 -1.16
CA ALA A 79 -5.70 -0.38 -0.63
C ALA A 79 -6.71 -0.67 -1.74
N LYS A 80 -7.60 -1.64 -1.54
CA LYS A 80 -8.75 -1.86 -2.44
C LYS A 80 -9.84 -0.89 -2.05
N ILE A 81 -10.21 0.02 -2.96
CA ILE A 81 -11.17 1.10 -2.69
C ILE A 81 -12.38 0.93 -3.59
N ARG A 82 -13.57 1.19 -3.03
CA ARG A 82 -14.80 1.40 -3.78
C ARG A 82 -15.22 2.85 -3.66
N ILE A 83 -15.41 3.51 -4.80
CA ILE A 83 -16.02 4.83 -4.85
C ILE A 83 -17.53 4.64 -4.65
N THR A 84 -18.08 5.24 -3.60
CA THR A 84 -19.52 5.23 -3.27
C THR A 84 -20.19 6.55 -3.65
N SER A 85 -19.43 7.63 -3.72
CA SER A 85 -19.80 8.92 -4.30
C SER A 85 -18.52 9.70 -4.65
N PRO A 86 -18.58 10.74 -5.50
CA PRO A 86 -17.39 11.52 -5.84
C PRO A 86 -16.67 12.06 -4.58
N PRO A 87 -15.38 11.70 -4.37
CA PRO A 87 -14.64 12.16 -3.21
C PRO A 87 -14.36 13.66 -3.33
N LYS A 88 -14.45 14.37 -2.21
CA LYS A 88 -14.16 15.82 -2.14
C LYS A 88 -12.71 16.13 -1.75
N LYS A 89 -11.93 15.10 -1.42
CA LYS A 89 -10.54 15.18 -0.96
C LYS A 89 -9.78 13.95 -1.44
N ASN A 90 -8.47 14.07 -1.49
CA ASN A 90 -7.57 12.95 -1.76
C ASN A 90 -7.40 12.09 -0.51
N ILE A 91 -6.85 10.89 -0.69
CA ILE A 91 -6.20 10.20 0.42
C ILE A 91 -4.78 10.78 0.50
N GLU A 92 -4.44 11.41 1.61
CA GLU A 92 -3.17 12.12 1.77
C GLU A 92 -2.12 11.27 2.48
N HIS A 93 -2.56 10.49 3.49
CA HIS A 93 -1.65 9.80 4.39
C HIS A 93 -1.92 8.30 4.50
N CYS A 94 -0.84 7.56 4.70
CA CYS A 94 -0.84 6.15 5.00
C CYS A 94 -0.10 5.90 6.32
N GLN A 95 -0.64 4.99 7.12
CA GLN A 95 0.00 4.51 8.33
C GLN A 95 0.70 3.18 8.06
N PHE A 96 1.97 3.09 8.45
CA PHE A 96 2.77 1.88 8.43
C PHE A 96 3.12 1.44 9.85
N GLN A 97 2.93 0.16 10.13
CA GLN A 97 3.39 -0.53 11.34
C GLN A 97 4.59 -1.37 10.96
N TYR A 98 5.66 -1.31 11.75
CA TYR A 98 6.87 -2.08 11.48
C TYR A 98 7.66 -2.40 12.73
N ARG A 99 8.44 -3.49 12.67
CA ARG A 99 9.43 -3.86 13.69
C ARG A 99 10.83 -3.46 13.26
N GLN A 100 11.62 -2.99 14.21
CA GLN A 100 13.06 -2.80 14.02
C GLN A 100 13.80 -3.16 15.32
N GLY A 101 14.72 -4.12 15.24
CA GLY A 101 15.50 -4.54 16.42
C GLY A 101 14.64 -5.05 17.58
N GLY A 102 13.51 -5.70 17.28
CA GLY A 102 12.58 -6.25 18.28
C GLY A 102 11.60 -5.23 18.88
N GLN A 103 11.64 -3.97 18.45
CA GLN A 103 10.69 -2.94 18.88
C GLN A 103 9.66 -2.66 17.78
N GLU A 104 8.42 -2.41 18.18
CA GLU A 104 7.30 -2.04 17.30
C GLU A 104 7.25 -0.52 17.13
N PHE A 105 7.00 -0.07 15.91
CA PHE A 105 6.89 1.34 15.55
C PHE A 105 5.64 1.56 14.69
N THR A 106 5.11 2.78 14.75
CA THR A 106 4.06 3.25 13.84
C THR A 106 4.50 4.58 13.26
N GLN A 107 4.33 4.72 11.95
CA GLN A 107 4.67 5.94 11.23
C GLN A 107 3.56 6.31 10.26
N ILE A 108 3.20 7.59 10.24
CA ILE A 108 2.32 8.17 9.23
C ILE A 108 3.22 8.83 8.18
N LEU A 109 2.98 8.49 6.91
CA LEU A 109 3.73 8.96 5.75
C LEU A 109 2.76 9.46 4.69
N ASP A 110 3.22 10.40 3.86
CA ASP A 110 2.49 10.83 2.68
C ASP A 110 2.50 9.69 1.64
N CYS A 111 1.32 9.38 1.11
CA CYS A 111 1.15 8.36 0.06
C CYS A 111 0.23 8.82 -1.07
N GLU A 112 -0.06 10.13 -1.11
CA GLU A 112 -1.10 10.82 -1.89
C GLU A 112 -1.70 10.01 -3.06
N MET A 113 -2.99 9.69 -2.93
CA MET A 113 -3.78 9.08 -4.00
C MET A 113 -4.87 10.07 -4.44
N GLU A 114 -4.67 10.67 -5.61
CA GLU A 114 -5.64 11.54 -6.25
C GLU A 114 -6.64 10.70 -7.06
N LEU A 115 -7.89 10.66 -6.60
CA LEU A 115 -8.99 9.94 -7.25
C LEU A 115 -9.93 10.96 -7.91
N LYS A 116 -9.56 11.45 -9.09
CA LYS A 116 -10.43 12.30 -9.91
C LYS A 116 -11.53 11.45 -10.56
N VAL A 117 -12.78 11.79 -10.29
CA VAL A 117 -13.93 11.28 -11.03
C VAL A 117 -14.31 12.40 -12.01
N SER A 118 -13.94 12.24 -13.29
CA SER A 118 -14.34 13.14 -14.37
C SER A 118 -15.79 12.90 -14.79
#